data_AF-A0A482DT04-F1
#
_entry.id   AF-A0A482DT04-F1
#
_cell.length_a   1.000
_cell.length_b   1.000
_cell.length_c   1.000
_cell.angle_alpha   90.00
_cell.angle_beta   90.00
_cell.angle_gamma   90.00
#
_symmetry.space_group_name_H-M   'P 1'
#
loop_
_entity.id
_entity.type
_entity.pdbx_description
1 polymer ?
#
loop_
_entity_poly.entity_id
_entity_poly.type
_entity_poly.pdbx_seq_one_letter_code
_entity_poly.pdbx_strand_id
1 'polypeptide(L)'
;MNRSTITAYLDRGKLYKNKWVFSSIVLNIKLSKWAIPLIVWEVIVGEMLGDGHIKYNPNTPLINGRLEFTFSAKILHYVKYLKNDVLAPISNKSEPTPWPNPKLTGENPTQYWFSTKRLPAISDLHRVWYKFIDGKFVKILPSNIKELLTPIAIAHWIMGGWLFFGWYCKTLHW
;
A
#
# COMPACT_ATOMS: atom_id res chain seq x y z
N MET A 1 2.24 -22.61 37.05
CA MET A 1 2.23 -22.08 35.67
C MET A 1 3.14 -22.98 34.83
N ASN A 2 2.58 -23.73 33.86
CA ASN A 2 3.25 -24.86 33.20
C ASN A 2 4.22 -24.38 32.10
N ARG A 3 5.46 -24.90 32.06
CA ARG A 3 6.50 -24.50 31.09
C ARG A 3 6.10 -24.80 29.63
N SER A 4 5.23 -25.78 29.40
CA SER A 4 4.74 -26.14 28.06
C SER A 4 3.86 -25.07 27.42
N THR A 5 3.17 -24.26 28.21
CA THR A 5 2.32 -23.17 27.70
C THR A 5 3.19 -22.04 27.12
N ILE A 6 4.39 -21.80 27.67
CA ILE A 6 5.32 -20.77 27.17
C ILE A 6 5.96 -21.21 25.85
N THR A 7 6.29 -22.49 25.68
CA THR A 7 6.90 -23.00 24.44
C THR A 7 5.97 -22.93 23.24
N ALA A 8 4.64 -23.05 23.45
CA ALA A 8 3.65 -22.86 22.40
C ALA A 8 3.63 -21.42 21.83
N TYR A 9 4.12 -20.42 22.58
CA TYR A 9 4.23 -19.03 22.14
C TYR A 9 5.60 -18.66 21.54
N LEU A 10 6.59 -19.56 21.59
CA LEU A 10 7.94 -19.34 21.05
C LEU A 10 8.12 -19.83 19.61
N ASP A 11 7.05 -20.35 19.01
CA ASP A 11 7.05 -20.77 17.61
C ASP A 11 7.06 -19.51 16.71
N ARG A 12 8.27 -19.06 16.38
CA ARG A 12 8.57 -17.78 15.69
C ARG A 12 7.75 -17.58 14.42
N GLY A 13 7.30 -18.65 13.76
CA GLY A 13 6.48 -18.58 12.54
C GLY A 13 5.03 -18.12 12.75
N LYS A 14 4.45 -18.27 13.96
CA LYS A 14 3.04 -17.91 14.24
C LYS A 14 2.84 -16.50 14.80
N LEU A 15 3.89 -15.89 15.35
CA LEU A 15 3.84 -14.52 15.91
C LEU A 15 3.57 -13.44 14.84
N TYR A 16 3.95 -13.68 13.59
CA TYR A 16 3.76 -12.72 12.49
C TYR A 16 2.34 -12.66 11.94
N LYS A 17 1.45 -13.57 12.35
CA LYS A 17 0.08 -13.58 11.81
C LYS A 17 -0.79 -12.45 12.36
N ASN A 18 -0.51 -11.98 13.59
CA ASN A 18 -1.39 -11.08 14.33
C ASN A 18 -0.70 -9.89 15.02
N LYS A 19 0.56 -9.58 14.71
CA LYS A 19 1.27 -8.45 15.32
C LYS A 19 1.89 -7.57 14.23
N TRP A 20 1.33 -6.38 14.06
CA TRP A 20 1.89 -5.32 13.23
C TRP A 20 3.38 -5.18 13.56
N VAL A 21 4.25 -5.50 12.60
CA VAL A 21 5.69 -5.28 12.75
C VAL A 21 5.91 -3.78 12.59
N PHE A 22 6.45 -3.12 13.62
CA PHE A 22 6.73 -1.70 13.56
C PHE A 22 8.16 -1.45 13.07
N SER A 23 8.34 -0.54 12.11
CA SER A 23 9.66 -0.09 11.63
C SER A 23 10.27 0.89 12.62
N SER A 24 11.54 0.73 13.01
CA SER A 24 12.28 1.75 13.77
C SER A 24 12.70 2.97 12.93
N ILE A 25 12.30 3.03 11.66
CA ILE A 25 12.66 4.10 10.72
C ILE A 25 11.59 5.19 10.78
N VAL A 26 11.99 6.41 11.14
CA VAL A 26 11.15 7.61 11.09
C VAL A 26 11.00 8.05 9.64
N LEU A 27 9.75 8.20 9.17
CA LEU A 27 9.48 8.94 7.93
C LEU A 27 9.79 10.41 8.15
N ASN A 28 10.94 10.87 7.66
CA ASN A 28 11.22 12.29 7.54
C ASN A 28 10.64 12.77 6.21
N ILE A 29 9.60 13.61 6.25
CA ILE A 29 8.93 14.21 5.08
C ILE A 29 9.91 15.00 4.19
N LYS A 30 11.14 15.29 4.68
CA LYS A 30 12.27 15.79 3.86
C LYS A 30 12.95 14.74 2.97
N LEU A 31 12.39 13.55 2.80
CA LEU A 31 12.92 12.51 1.90
C LEU A 31 12.58 12.85 0.43
N SER A 32 13.44 13.68 -0.17
CA SER A 32 13.91 13.68 -1.57
C SER A 32 13.93 15.09 -2.17
N LYS A 33 14.86 15.32 -3.13
CA LYS A 33 14.93 16.53 -3.97
C LYS A 33 13.69 16.76 -4.86
N TRP A 34 12.67 15.90 -4.79
CA TRP A 34 11.46 15.98 -5.59
C TRP A 34 10.35 16.63 -4.80
N ALA A 35 9.78 17.72 -5.34
CA ALA A 35 8.65 18.42 -4.74
C ALA A 35 7.35 17.61 -4.92
N ILE A 36 7.19 16.55 -4.12
CA ILE A 36 5.88 15.92 -3.92
C ILE A 36 5.13 16.79 -2.90
N PRO A 37 3.95 17.34 -3.26
CA PRO A 37 3.16 18.15 -2.33
C PRO A 37 2.84 17.39 -1.05
N LEU A 38 2.79 18.08 0.09
CA LEU A 38 2.50 17.48 1.40
C LEU A 38 1.19 16.69 1.39
N ILE A 39 0.15 17.25 0.76
CA ILE A 39 -1.15 16.60 0.59
C ILE A 39 -1.04 15.23 -0.10
N VAL A 40 -0.17 15.11 -1.10
CA VAL A 40 0.06 13.85 -1.82
C VAL A 40 0.73 12.83 -0.90
N TRP A 41 1.62 13.26 -0.01
CA TRP A 41 2.24 12.37 0.98
C TRP A 41 1.23 11.82 1.99
N GLU A 42 0.34 12.65 2.50
CA GLU A 42 -0.71 12.21 3.44
C GLU A 42 -1.64 11.18 2.78
N VAL A 43 -2.01 11.41 1.51
CA VAL A 43 -2.79 10.47 0.70
C VAL A 43 -2.03 9.15 0.54
N ILE A 44 -0.75 9.20 0.18
CA ILE A 44 0.10 8.01 0.05
C ILE A 44 0.12 7.22 1.36
N VAL A 45 0.21 7.88 2.52
CA VAL A 45 0.15 7.18 3.82
C VAL A 45 -1.18 6.44 3.96
N GLY A 46 -2.31 7.10 3.68
CA GLY A 46 -3.63 6.48 3.73
C GLY A 46 -3.76 5.25 2.84
N GLU A 47 -3.33 5.36 1.59
CA GLU A 47 -3.33 4.25 0.63
C GLU A 47 -2.36 3.14 1.03
N MET A 48 -1.20 3.49 1.60
CA MET A 48 -0.24 2.52 2.14
C MET A 48 -0.77 1.81 3.38
N LEU A 49 -1.83 2.28 4.04
CA LEU A 49 -2.52 1.50 5.07
C LEU A 49 -3.61 0.58 4.50
N GLY A 50 -4.08 0.87 3.27
CA GLY A 50 -5.04 0.06 2.53
C GLY A 50 -4.39 -0.73 1.40
N ASP A 51 -4.97 -0.61 0.20
CA ASP A 51 -4.68 -1.41 -0.99
C ASP A 51 -3.41 -1.00 -1.74
N GLY A 52 -2.76 0.11 -1.39
CA GLY A 52 -1.54 0.56 -2.02
C GLY A 52 -0.34 -0.34 -1.69
N HIS A 53 0.46 -0.67 -2.71
CA HIS A 53 1.75 -1.35 -2.52
C HIS A 53 2.86 -0.72 -3.38
N ILE A 54 4.10 -0.91 -2.94
CA ILE A 54 5.27 -0.40 -3.67
C ILE A 54 5.89 -1.54 -4.48
N LYS A 55 6.00 -1.34 -5.80
CA LYS A 55 6.76 -2.23 -6.68
C LYS A 55 8.20 -1.76 -6.77
N TYR A 56 9.05 -2.35 -5.95
CA TYR A 56 10.48 -2.08 -5.90
C TYR A 56 11.26 -3.32 -5.43
N ASN A 57 12.50 -3.49 -5.87
CA ASN A 57 13.41 -4.49 -5.34
C ASN A 57 14.71 -3.81 -4.90
N PRO A 58 14.91 -3.59 -3.59
CA PRO A 58 16.13 -2.95 -3.09
C PRO A 58 17.37 -3.85 -3.20
N ASN A 59 17.21 -5.18 -3.36
CA ASN A 59 18.33 -6.11 -3.53
C ASN A 59 18.93 -6.02 -4.94
N THR A 60 18.16 -5.56 -5.92
CA THR A 60 18.59 -5.34 -7.30
C THR A 60 18.03 -4.00 -7.80
N PRO A 61 18.56 -2.85 -7.33
CA PRO A 61 17.95 -1.54 -7.52
C PRO A 61 18.24 -0.94 -8.92
N LEU A 62 17.94 -1.71 -9.98
CA LEU A 62 18.13 -1.28 -11.37
C LEU A 62 17.17 -0.16 -11.77
N ILE A 63 16.01 -0.09 -11.12
CA ILE A 63 14.95 0.89 -11.40
C ILE A 63 14.30 1.38 -10.10
N ASN A 64 13.90 2.65 -10.09
CA ASN A 64 13.21 3.24 -8.94
C ASN A 64 11.85 2.58 -8.64
N GLY A 65 11.41 2.66 -7.40
CA GLY A 65 10.10 2.20 -6.96
C GLY A 65 8.95 3.00 -7.55
N ARG A 66 7.78 2.36 -7.66
CA ARG A 66 6.49 3.01 -7.98
C ARG A 66 5.41 2.49 -7.04
N LEU A 67 4.39 3.31 -6.80
CA LEU A 67 3.17 2.86 -6.16
C LEU A 67 2.27 2.19 -7.20
N GLU A 68 1.65 1.10 -6.82
CA GLU A 68 0.67 0.36 -7.59
C GLU A 68 -0.59 0.20 -6.76
N PHE A 69 -1.73 0.28 -7.44
CA PHE A 69 -3.04 0.16 -6.83
C PHE A 69 -3.93 -0.70 -7.70
N THR A 70 -4.73 -1.55 -7.07
CA THR A 70 -5.77 -2.34 -7.72
C THR A 70 -7.05 -2.20 -6.92
N PHE A 71 -8.13 -1.77 -7.57
CA PHE A 71 -9.41 -1.53 -6.93
C PHE A 71 -10.54 -2.20 -7.68
N SER A 72 -11.64 -2.53 -7.00
CA SER A 72 -12.85 -3.03 -7.64
C SER A 72 -13.43 -2.00 -8.63
N ALA A 73 -14.02 -2.47 -9.73
CA ALA A 73 -14.74 -1.64 -10.68
C ALA A 73 -15.89 -0.83 -10.05
N LYS A 74 -16.42 -1.27 -8.90
CA LYS A 74 -17.46 -0.56 -8.14
C LYS A 74 -17.05 0.85 -7.70
N ILE A 75 -15.75 1.09 -7.52
CA ILE A 75 -15.21 2.36 -7.04
C ILE A 75 -14.40 3.08 -8.12
N LEU A 76 -14.67 2.83 -9.40
CA LEU A 76 -13.94 3.44 -10.53
C LEU A 76 -13.87 4.97 -10.44
N HIS A 77 -14.90 5.64 -9.93
CA HIS A 77 -14.87 7.08 -9.70
C HIS A 77 -13.73 7.47 -8.74
N TYR A 78 -13.58 6.74 -7.62
CA TYR A 78 -12.48 6.96 -6.68
C TYR A 78 -11.12 6.66 -7.32
N VAL A 79 -11.02 5.59 -8.11
CA VAL A 79 -9.78 5.25 -8.84
C VAL A 79 -9.35 6.39 -9.76
N LYS A 80 -10.30 6.98 -10.49
CA LYS A 80 -10.04 8.12 -11.38
C LYS A 80 -9.65 9.37 -10.61
N TYR A 81 -10.38 9.71 -9.56
CA TYR A 81 -10.05 10.83 -8.66
C TYR A 81 -8.63 10.68 -8.07
N LEU A 82 -8.34 9.52 -7.48
CA LEU A 82 -7.06 9.24 -6.86
C LEU A 82 -5.91 9.35 -7.88
N LYS A 83 -6.07 8.78 -9.08
CA LYS A 83 -5.04 8.80 -10.11
C LYS A 83 -4.86 10.17 -10.76
N ASN A 84 -5.96 10.76 -11.22
CA ASN A 84 -5.95 11.87 -12.17
C ASN A 84 -5.95 13.24 -11.49
N ASP A 85 -6.41 13.31 -10.24
CA ASP A 85 -6.48 14.56 -9.49
C ASP A 85 -5.43 14.57 -8.37
N VAL A 86 -5.51 13.60 -7.46
CA VAL A 86 -4.70 13.61 -6.24
C VAL A 86 -3.25 13.20 -6.51
N LEU A 87 -3.04 12.04 -7.15
CA LEU A 87 -1.71 11.52 -7.47
C LEU A 87 -1.21 12.00 -8.84
N ALA A 88 -1.91 12.95 -9.47
CA ALA A 88 -1.53 13.52 -10.76
C ALA A 88 -0.06 13.98 -10.83
N PRO A 89 0.51 14.65 -9.79
CA PRO A 89 1.90 15.12 -9.83
C PRO A 89 2.92 13.98 -10.03
N ILE A 90 2.59 12.78 -9.55
CA ILE A 90 3.46 11.62 -9.59
C ILE A 90 2.97 10.53 -10.54
N SER A 91 1.84 10.73 -11.23
CA SER A 91 1.24 9.76 -12.16
C SER A 91 1.40 10.18 -13.62
N ASN A 92 1.13 9.26 -14.53
CA ASN A 92 0.95 9.58 -15.95
C ASN A 92 -0.53 9.88 -16.23
N LYS A 93 -0.80 10.44 -17.42
CA LYS A 93 -2.15 10.82 -17.86
C LYS A 93 -2.95 9.67 -18.50
N SER A 94 -2.47 8.41 -18.43
CA SER A 94 -3.22 7.30 -19.01
C SER A 94 -4.50 7.06 -18.21
N GLU A 95 -5.47 6.34 -18.76
CA GLU A 95 -6.58 5.83 -17.96
C GLU A 95 -6.11 4.67 -17.05
N PRO A 96 -6.81 4.39 -15.92
CA PRO A 96 -6.64 3.14 -15.18
C PRO A 96 -6.89 1.94 -16.09
N THR A 97 -6.04 0.92 -15.98
CA THR A 97 -6.10 -0.29 -16.81
C THR A 97 -7.21 -1.21 -16.30
N PRO A 98 -8.22 -1.55 -17.11
CA PRO A 98 -9.26 -2.49 -16.71
C PRO A 98 -8.76 -3.93 -16.70
N TRP A 99 -9.30 -4.73 -15.79
CA TRP A 99 -9.17 -6.19 -15.79
C TRP A 99 -10.51 -6.86 -15.44
N PRO A 100 -10.95 -7.90 -16.17
CA PRO A 100 -10.40 -8.35 -17.45
C PRO A 100 -10.45 -7.23 -18.51
N ASN A 101 -9.60 -7.32 -19.53
CA ASN A 101 -9.55 -6.30 -20.58
C ASN A 101 -10.76 -6.47 -21.52
N PRO A 102 -11.70 -5.51 -21.58
CA PRO A 102 -12.91 -5.67 -22.40
C PRO A 102 -12.60 -5.79 -23.89
N LYS A 103 -11.49 -5.19 -24.36
CA LYS A 103 -11.07 -5.28 -25.76
C LYS A 103 -10.58 -6.67 -26.15
N LEU A 104 -10.16 -7.48 -25.18
CA LEU A 104 -9.64 -8.83 -25.41
C LEU A 104 -10.67 -9.91 -25.07
N THR A 105 -11.51 -9.67 -24.06
CA THR A 105 -12.41 -10.68 -23.49
C THR A 105 -13.88 -10.44 -23.83
N GLY A 106 -14.27 -9.21 -24.18
CA GLY A 106 -15.67 -8.80 -24.28
C GLY A 106 -16.38 -8.68 -22.93
N GLU A 107 -15.71 -9.00 -21.82
CA GLU A 107 -16.29 -8.97 -20.48
C GLU A 107 -16.19 -7.58 -19.83
N ASN A 108 -17.11 -7.31 -18.91
CA ASN A 108 -17.06 -6.11 -18.10
C ASN A 108 -15.89 -6.17 -17.10
N PRO A 109 -15.14 -5.06 -16.91
CA PRO A 109 -14.07 -5.03 -15.92
C PRO A 109 -14.59 -5.29 -14.51
N THR A 110 -13.89 -6.14 -13.76
CA THR A 110 -14.15 -6.40 -12.35
C THR A 110 -13.23 -5.57 -11.45
N GLN A 111 -12.09 -5.15 -11.97
CA GLN A 111 -11.11 -4.32 -11.27
C GLN A 111 -10.38 -3.37 -12.22
N TYR A 112 -9.77 -2.35 -11.64
CA TYR A 112 -8.91 -1.40 -12.33
C TYR A 112 -7.57 -1.27 -11.61
N TRP A 113 -6.51 -1.23 -12.40
CA TRP A 113 -5.15 -1.08 -11.93
C TRP A 113 -4.54 0.23 -12.45
N PHE A 114 -3.73 0.88 -11.63
CA PHE A 114 -2.83 1.93 -12.10
C PHE A 114 -1.55 1.99 -11.27
N SER A 115 -0.58 2.74 -11.78
CA SER A 115 0.68 2.99 -11.06
C SER A 115 1.15 4.42 -11.22
N THR A 116 1.92 4.89 -10.25
CA THR A 116 2.68 6.14 -10.37
C THR A 116 3.89 5.96 -11.28
N LYS A 117 4.54 7.07 -11.62
CA LYS A 117 5.89 7.08 -12.18
C LYS A 117 6.86 6.43 -11.19
N ARG A 118 7.97 5.91 -11.71
CA ARG A 118 9.07 5.40 -10.90
C ARG A 118 9.90 6.57 -10.38
N LEU A 119 9.93 6.77 -9.07
CA LEU A 119 10.58 7.94 -8.44
C LEU A 119 11.51 7.50 -7.31
N PRO A 120 12.68 8.15 -7.13
CA PRO A 120 13.58 7.86 -6.01
C PRO A 120 12.88 7.96 -4.65
N ALA A 121 11.99 8.95 -4.48
CA ALA A 121 11.21 9.14 -3.26
C ALA A 121 10.37 7.91 -2.88
N ILE A 122 9.86 7.18 -3.89
CA ILE A 122 9.08 5.95 -3.66
C ILE A 122 10.00 4.77 -3.34
N SER A 123 11.23 4.74 -3.88
CA SER A 123 12.27 3.79 -3.45
C SER A 123 12.61 3.99 -1.97
N ASP A 124 12.75 5.24 -1.52
CA ASP A 124 13.00 5.57 -0.12
C ASP A 124 11.81 5.16 0.77
N LEU A 125 10.58 5.44 0.30
CA LEU A 125 9.36 5.04 0.99
C LEU A 125 9.29 3.53 1.24
N HIS A 126 9.78 2.70 0.32
CA HIS A 126 9.84 1.25 0.50
C HIS A 126 10.63 0.85 1.75
N ARG A 127 11.73 1.54 2.06
CA ARG A 127 12.54 1.23 3.25
C ARG A 127 11.78 1.43 4.56
N VAL A 128 10.78 2.32 4.55
CA VAL A 128 9.97 2.59 5.74
C VAL A 128 8.84 1.58 5.88
N TRP A 129 8.20 1.24 4.75
CA TRP A 129 6.99 0.41 4.73
C TRP A 129 7.25 -1.08 4.54
N TYR A 130 8.49 -1.51 4.26
CA TYR A 130 8.79 -2.92 4.03
C TYR A 130 10.05 -3.37 4.77
N LYS A 131 10.01 -4.60 5.29
CA LYS A 131 11.17 -5.31 5.86
C LYS A 131 11.38 -6.64 5.17
N PHE A 132 12.64 -6.98 4.93
CA PHE A 132 13.01 -8.29 4.42
C PHE A 132 12.96 -9.31 5.56
N ILE A 133 12.06 -10.29 5.47
CA ILE A 133 11.85 -11.34 6.47
C ILE A 133 11.68 -12.65 5.70
N ASP A 134 12.48 -13.66 6.03
CA ASP A 134 12.40 -15.02 5.47
C ASP A 134 12.35 -15.05 3.92
N GLY A 135 13.24 -14.29 3.27
CA GLY A 135 13.35 -14.29 1.81
C GLY A 135 12.34 -13.40 1.06
N LYS A 136 11.43 -12.71 1.77
CA LYS A 136 10.41 -11.85 1.17
C LYS A 136 10.31 -10.47 1.84
N PHE A 137 9.88 -9.47 1.07
CA PHE A 137 9.52 -8.17 1.64
C PHE A 137 8.11 -8.22 2.19
N VAL A 138 7.98 -7.95 3.49
CA VAL A 138 6.71 -7.89 4.21
C VAL A 138 6.40 -6.43 4.51
N LYS A 139 5.16 -6.02 4.24
CA LYS A 139 4.66 -4.68 4.56
C LYS A 139 4.58 -4.52 6.08
N ILE A 140 5.12 -3.42 6.59
CA ILE A 140 5.24 -3.11 8.02
C ILE A 140 4.69 -1.72 8.30
N LEU A 141 4.33 -1.46 9.56
CA LEU A 141 3.83 -0.17 9.98
C LEU A 141 5.00 0.73 10.43
N PRO A 142 5.13 1.97 9.97
CA PRO A 142 6.16 2.87 10.49
C PRO A 142 5.98 3.12 12.00
N SER A 143 7.06 3.25 12.78
CA SER A 143 6.96 3.55 14.23
C SER A 143 6.32 4.90 14.53
N ASN A 144 6.49 5.87 13.62
CA ASN A 144 5.88 7.19 13.72
C ASN A 144 4.47 7.26 13.09
N ILE A 145 3.77 6.13 12.95
CA ILE A 145 2.43 6.10 12.33
C ILE A 145 1.43 7.05 12.99
N LYS A 146 1.52 7.26 14.30
CA LYS A 146 0.66 8.19 15.04
C LYS A 146 0.75 9.62 14.49
N GLU A 147 1.93 10.01 14.02
CA GLU A 147 2.19 11.34 13.45
C GLU A 147 1.77 11.40 11.97
N LEU A 148 1.78 10.26 11.27
CA LEU A 148 1.44 10.16 9.86
C LEU A 148 -0.07 10.01 9.60
N LEU A 149 -0.85 9.60 10.61
CA LEU A 149 -2.31 9.46 10.55
C LEU A 149 -3.01 10.82 10.65
N THR A 150 -2.86 11.64 9.62
CA THR A 150 -3.61 12.90 9.50
C THR A 150 -5.05 12.64 9.09
N PRO A 151 -5.98 13.60 9.25
CA PRO A 151 -7.36 13.43 8.80
C PRO A 151 -7.47 13.04 7.32
N ILE A 152 -6.53 13.50 6.49
CA ILE A 152 -6.48 13.22 5.05
C ILE A 152 -6.03 11.79 4.80
N ALA A 153 -4.97 11.34 5.49
CA ALA A 153 -4.54 9.95 5.44
C ALA A 153 -5.66 8.99 5.87
N ILE A 154 -6.38 9.32 6.95
CA ILE A 154 -7.51 8.52 7.44
C ILE A 154 -8.65 8.49 6.42
N ALA A 155 -9.00 9.62 5.80
CA ALA A 155 -10.05 9.69 4.79
C ALA A 155 -9.73 8.76 3.60
N HIS A 156 -8.51 8.83 3.08
CA HIS A 156 -8.07 7.96 1.98
C HIS A 156 -8.01 6.49 2.37
N TRP A 157 -7.56 6.19 3.58
CA TRP A 157 -7.58 4.82 4.09
C TRP A 157 -9.00 4.23 4.13
N ILE A 158 -9.98 5.04 4.54
CA ILE A 158 -11.38 4.65 4.58
C ILE A 158 -11.97 4.47 3.17
N MET A 159 -11.69 5.41 2.27
CA MET A 159 -12.19 5.39 0.89
C MET A 159 -11.63 4.22 0.08
N GLY A 160 -10.35 3.88 0.29
CA GLY A 160 -9.69 2.77 -0.40
C GLY A 160 -10.11 1.39 0.12
N GLY A 161 -10.08 1.18 1.44
CA GLY A 161 -10.15 -0.18 2.00
C GLY A 161 -11.33 -0.50 2.93
N TRP A 162 -11.79 0.44 3.76
CA TRP A 162 -12.59 0.06 4.94
C TRP A 162 -14.10 0.03 4.71
N LEU A 163 -14.65 0.92 3.88
CA LEU A 163 -16.10 1.12 3.82
C LEU A 163 -16.80 0.38 2.68
N PHE A 164 -16.07 -0.16 1.70
CA PHE A 164 -16.64 -1.03 0.67
C PHE A 164 -16.57 -2.54 1.00
N PHE A 165 -15.94 -2.89 2.13
CA PHE A 165 -15.99 -4.22 2.77
C PHE A 165 -16.97 -4.26 3.95
N GLY A 166 -17.98 -3.39 3.97
CA GLY A 166 -19.17 -3.65 4.78
C GLY A 166 -19.76 -4.99 4.36
N TRP A 167 -19.81 -5.95 5.30
CA TRP A 167 -20.64 -7.17 5.24
C TRP A 167 -20.17 -8.41 4.48
N TYR A 168 -18.87 -8.69 4.35
CA TYR A 168 -18.46 -10.10 4.16
C TYR A 168 -17.13 -10.41 4.84
N CYS A 169 -17.23 -10.86 6.09
CA CYS A 169 -16.32 -11.84 6.65
C CYS A 169 -16.45 -13.13 5.84
N LYS A 170 -15.81 -13.20 4.66
CA LYS A 170 -15.59 -14.47 3.96
C LYS A 170 -14.18 -14.93 4.27
N THR A 171 -14.15 -15.88 5.19
CA THR A 171 -13.19 -16.98 5.29
C THR A 171 -12.29 -17.11 4.06
N LEU A 172 -11.03 -16.73 4.25
CA LEU A 172 -9.92 -17.20 3.42
C LEU A 172 -9.87 -18.73 3.51
N HIS A 173 -10.44 -19.40 2.52
CA HIS A 173 -10.01 -20.75 2.17
C HIS A 173 -8.70 -20.62 1.41
N TRP A 174 -7.67 -21.23 1.98
CA TRP A 174 -6.39 -21.53 1.35
C TRP A 174 -6.58 -22.51 0.21
#